data_AF-A0A840QM12-F1
#
_entry.id   AF-A0A840QM12-F1
#
_cell.length_a   1.000
_cell.length_b   1.000
_cell.length_c   1.000
_cell.angle_alpha   90.00
_cell.angle_beta   90.00
_cell.angle_gamma   90.00
#
_symmetry.space_group_name_H-M   'P 1'
#
loop_
_entity.id
_entity.type
_entity.pdbx_description
1 polymer ?
#
loop_
_entity_poly.entity_id
_entity_poly.type
_entity_poly.pdbx_seq_one_letter_code
_entity_poly.pdbx_strand_id
1 'polypeptide(L)'
;MVNEFEKLEFFDGGHKAYLWSKSLLKARVILVSEGISDGEAQIMKVEKASTLEEALEMYKTAFPKNPVVLFIPKGSSTIPLMSEN
;
A
#
# COMPACT_ATOMS: atom_id res chain seq x y z
N MET A 1 0.66 -1.54 -15.33
CA MET A 1 0.19 -0.35 -14.59
C MET A 1 1.27 0.72 -14.55
N VAL A 2 2.44 0.48 -13.95
CA VAL A 2 3.56 1.47 -13.97
C VAL A 2 3.92 1.90 -15.40
N ASN A 3 4.15 0.93 -16.30
CA ASN A 3 4.47 1.19 -17.72
C ASN A 3 3.37 1.96 -18.49
N GLU A 4 2.14 1.99 -17.97
CA GLU A 4 1.04 2.76 -18.59
C GLU A 4 1.12 4.22 -18.15
N PHE A 5 1.41 4.47 -16.87
CA PHE A 5 1.60 5.82 -16.34
C PHE A 5 2.88 6.51 -16.83
N GLU A 6 3.94 5.75 -17.14
CA GLU A 6 5.20 6.31 -17.69
C GLU A 6 5.02 6.93 -19.09
N LYS A 7 3.96 6.55 -19.81
CA LYS A 7 3.69 7.02 -21.18
C LYS A 7 2.72 8.20 -21.24
N LEU A 8 2.14 8.60 -20.11
CA LEU A 8 1.16 9.69 -20.07
C LEU A 8 1.86 11.04 -19.91
N GLU A 9 1.32 12.08 -20.56
CA GLU A 9 1.70 13.45 -20.25
C GLU A 9 1.38 13.76 -18.78
N PHE A 10 2.12 14.69 -18.18
CA PHE A 10 1.87 15.06 -16.79
C PHE A 10 0.45 15.66 -16.64
N PHE A 11 -0.34 15.10 -15.73
CA PHE A 11 -1.62 15.66 -15.31
C PHE A 11 -1.81 15.49 -13.81
N ASP A 12 -2.66 16.33 -13.22
CA ASP A 12 -2.91 16.30 -11.79
C ASP A 12 -3.58 14.97 -11.36
N GLY A 13 -3.15 14.42 -10.24
CA GLY A 13 -3.52 13.07 -9.79
C GLY A 13 -2.73 11.93 -10.46
N GLY A 14 -2.30 12.06 -11.71
CA GLY A 14 -1.53 11.02 -12.42
C GLY A 14 -0.21 10.67 -11.73
N HIS A 15 0.48 11.67 -11.18
CA HIS A 15 1.71 11.46 -10.41
C HIS A 15 1.50 10.65 -9.12
N LYS A 16 0.36 10.82 -8.44
CA LYS A 16 0.02 10.03 -7.24
C LYS A 16 -0.28 8.59 -7.61
N ALA A 17 -1.02 8.37 -8.69
CA ALA A 17 -1.33 7.05 -9.20
C ALA A 17 -0.06 6.31 -9.68
N TYR A 18 0.89 7.01 -10.29
CA TYR A 18 2.21 6.46 -10.62
C TYR A 18 3.00 6.06 -9.37
N LEU A 19 3.12 6.95 -8.38
CA LEU A 19 3.83 6.67 -7.13
C LEU A 19 3.22 5.49 -6.38
N TRP A 20 1.88 5.42 -6.33
CA TRP A 20 1.14 4.28 -5.81
C TRP A 20 1.45 2.99 -6.56
N SER A 21 1.41 3.03 -7.89
CA SER A 21 1.73 1.87 -8.72
C SER A 21 3.17 1.38 -8.46
N LYS A 22 4.12 2.30 -8.25
CA LYS A 22 5.51 1.96 -7.91
C LYS A 22 5.65 1.35 -6.51
N SER A 23 4.87 1.79 -5.52
CA SER A 23 4.93 1.20 -4.17
C SER A 23 4.40 -0.23 -4.18
N LEU A 24 3.34 -0.51 -4.94
CA LEU A 24 2.76 -1.85 -5.07
C LEU A 24 3.70 -2.89 -5.71
N LEU A 25 4.69 -2.45 -6.51
CA LEU A 25 5.73 -3.36 -7.02
C LEU A 25 6.69 -3.85 -5.92
N LYS A 26 6.78 -3.12 -4.81
CA LYS A 26 7.73 -3.39 -3.71
C LYS A 26 7.05 -3.97 -2.48
N ALA A 27 5.75 -3.76 -2.32
CA ALA A 27 5.01 -4.15 -1.13
C ALA A 27 3.62 -4.66 -1.52
N ARG A 28 3.18 -5.73 -0.88
CA ARG A 28 1.79 -6.18 -0.88
C ARG A 28 1.03 -5.37 0.17
N VAL A 29 -0.06 -4.72 -0.23
CA VAL A 29 -0.80 -3.78 0.60
C VAL A 29 -2.18 -4.34 0.92
N ILE A 30 -2.54 -4.32 2.21
CA ILE A 30 -3.88 -4.60 2.69
C ILE A 30 -4.48 -3.30 3.21
N LEU A 31 -5.64 -2.94 2.67
CA LEU A 31 -6.42 -1.79 3.07
C LEU A 31 -7.49 -2.22 4.07
N VAL A 32 -7.46 -1.65 5.27
CA VAL A 32 -8.51 -1.81 6.27
C VAL A 32 -9.44 -0.60 6.17
N SER A 33 -10.65 -0.80 5.65
CA SER A 33 -11.63 0.28 5.48
C SER A 33 -13.06 -0.23 5.34
N GLU A 34 -13.99 0.42 6.03
CA GLU A 34 -15.44 0.16 5.92
C GLU A 34 -16.09 0.84 4.70
N GLY A 35 -15.48 1.92 4.19
CA GLY A 35 -16.05 2.77 3.13
C GLY A 35 -15.65 2.41 1.70
N ILE A 36 -14.92 1.31 1.52
CA ILE A 36 -14.37 0.88 0.23
C ILE A 36 -14.95 -0.47 -0.12
N SER A 37 -15.54 -0.60 -1.31
CA SER A 37 -16.01 -1.87 -1.86
C SER A 37 -14.85 -2.74 -2.34
N ASP A 38 -15.09 -4.04 -2.51
CA ASP A 38 -14.07 -4.97 -3.01
C ASP A 38 -13.67 -4.64 -4.46
N GLY A 39 -14.62 -4.12 -5.25
CA GLY A 39 -14.36 -3.63 -6.60
C GLY A 39 -13.41 -2.43 -6.62
N GLU A 40 -13.60 -1.47 -5.72
CA GLU A 40 -12.68 -0.33 -5.57
C GLU A 40 -11.30 -0.76 -5.11
N ALA A 41 -11.21 -1.70 -4.15
CA ALA A 41 -9.94 -2.28 -3.73
C ALA A 41 -9.21 -2.99 -4.90
N GLN A 42 -9.96 -3.72 -5.73
CA GLN A 42 -9.42 -4.38 -6.92
C GLN A 42 -8.91 -3.39 -7.98
N ILE A 43 -9.62 -2.27 -8.17
CA ILE A 43 -9.18 -1.17 -9.04
C ILE A 43 -7.86 -0.58 -8.51
N MET A 44 -7.76 -0.37 -7.20
CA MET A 44 -6.55 0.11 -6.52
C MET A 44 -5.42 -0.94 -6.44
N LYS A 45 -5.67 -2.19 -6.87
CA LYS A 45 -4.74 -3.33 -6.81
C LYS A 45 -4.26 -3.64 -5.40
N VAL A 46 -5.15 -3.52 -4.44
CA VAL A 46 -4.89 -3.90 -3.04
C VAL A 46 -5.85 -4.98 -2.59
N GLU A 47 -5.45 -5.66 -1.53
CA GLU A 47 -6.34 -6.53 -0.78
C GLU A 47 -7.11 -5.71 0.25
N LYS A 48 -8.29 -6.17 0.61
CA LYS A 48 -9.14 -5.51 1.59
C LYS A 48 -9.38 -6.42 2.77
N ALA A 49 -9.38 -5.83 3.96
CA ALA A 49 -9.82 -6.43 5.20
C ALA A 49 -10.81 -5.47 5.89
N SER A 50 -11.71 -6.03 6.70
CA SER A 50 -12.70 -5.28 7.47
C SER A 50 -12.14 -4.84 8.82
N THR A 51 -11.16 -5.58 9.36
CA THR A 51 -10.49 -5.25 10.63
C THR A 51 -8.98 -5.40 10.54
N LEU A 52 -8.28 -4.85 11.54
CA LEU A 52 -6.83 -5.01 11.65
C LEU A 52 -6.45 -6.48 11.90
N GLU A 53 -7.24 -7.18 12.71
CA GLU A 53 -7.04 -8.60 13.00
C GLU A 53 -7.14 -9.45 11.74
N GLU A 54 -8.15 -9.21 10.90
CA GLU A 54 -8.30 -9.89 9.61
C GLU A 54 -7.08 -9.64 8.71
N ALA A 55 -6.60 -8.38 8.64
CA ALA A 55 -5.40 -8.04 7.86
C ALA A 55 -4.14 -8.76 8.37
N LEU A 56 -4.00 -8.96 9.69
CA LEU A 56 -2.88 -9.68 10.28
C LEU A 56 -2.96 -11.19 9.99
N GLU A 57 -4.16 -11.79 10.06
CA GLU A 57 -4.37 -13.20 9.71
C GLU A 57 -4.05 -13.48 8.24
N MET A 58 -4.39 -12.56 7.32
CA MET A 58 -4.05 -12.65 5.89
C MET A 58 -2.54 -12.71 5.61
N TYR A 59 -1.71 -12.36 6.59
CA TYR A 59 -0.25 -12.37 6.49
C TYR A 59 0.46 -13.39 7.38
N LYS A 60 -0.26 -14.09 8.28
CA LYS A 60 0.36 -15.00 9.25
C LYS A 60 1.27 -16.06 8.62
N THR A 61 0.92 -16.53 7.43
CA THR A 61 1.68 -17.56 6.69
C THR A 61 2.80 -17.00 5.83
N ALA A 62 2.80 -15.70 5.54
CA ALA A 62 3.76 -15.03 4.67
C ALA A 62 4.91 -14.36 5.43
N PHE A 63 4.78 -14.15 6.74
CA PHE A 63 5.83 -13.55 7.54
C PHE A 63 7.04 -14.47 7.72
N PRO A 64 8.27 -13.93 7.70
CA PRO A 64 9.43 -14.66 8.20
C PRO A 64 9.22 -15.00 9.69
N LYS A 65 9.95 -16.00 10.20
CA LYS A 65 9.77 -16.57 11.55
C LYS A 65 9.77 -15.52 12.69
N ASN A 66 10.48 -14.40 12.51
CA ASN A 66 10.50 -13.25 13.42
C ASN A 66 10.42 -11.95 12.59
N PRO A 67 9.22 -11.45 12.24
CA PRO A 67 9.11 -10.24 11.44
C PRO A 67 9.46 -9.00 12.27
N VAL A 68 10.19 -8.06 11.67
CA VAL A 68 10.36 -6.73 12.24
C VAL A 68 9.12 -5.92 11.91
N VAL A 69 8.43 -5.41 12.93
CA VAL A 69 7.21 -4.62 12.78
C VAL A 69 7.52 -3.15 13.06
N LEU A 70 7.23 -2.30 12.09
CA LEU A 70 7.26 -0.84 12.25
C LEU A 70 5.83 -0.33 12.38
N PHE A 71 5.55 0.47 13.42
CA PHE A 71 4.26 1.08 13.63
C PHE A 71 4.33 2.60 13.43
N ILE A 72 3.52 3.12 12.49
CA ILE A 72 3.45 4.54 12.17
C ILE A 72 2.01 5.02 12.36
N PRO A 73 1.62 5.50 13.56
CA PRO A 73 0.23 5.86 13.85
C PRO A 73 -0.33 6.99 12.97
N LYS A 74 0.53 7.92 12.51
CA LYS A 74 0.16 9.07 11.69
C LYS A 74 0.98 9.12 10.41
N GLY A 75 0.83 8.11 9.54
CA GLY A 75 1.60 8.00 8.30
C GLY A 75 1.53 9.22 7.39
N SER A 76 0.35 9.88 7.31
CA SER A 76 0.16 11.06 6.46
C SER A 76 0.90 12.31 6.93
N SER A 77 1.29 12.39 8.21
CA SER A 77 2.01 13.53 8.78
C SER A 77 3.39 13.13 9.34
N THR A 78 3.91 11.99 8.92
CA THR A 78 5.24 11.50 9.33
C THR A 78 6.16 11.50 8.12
N ILE A 79 7.29 12.18 8.22
CA ILE A 79 8.36 12.13 7.21
C ILE A 79 9.41 11.14 7.71
N PRO A 80 9.55 9.95 7.10
CA PRO A 80 10.58 9.00 7.50
C PRO A 80 11.96 9.53 7.12
N LEU A 81 12.88 9.54 8.08
CA LEU A 81 14.29 9.83 7.82
C LEU A 81 14.99 8.51 7.50
N MET A 82 15.65 8.46 6.35
CA MET A 82 16.53 7.34 6.01
C MET A 82 17.87 7.59 6.69
N SER A 83 18.30 6.69 7.56
CA SER A 83 19.70 6.69 8.01
C SER A 83 20.57 6.23 6.85
N GLU A 84 21.51 7.06 6.41
CA GLU A 84 22.60 6.61 5.55
C GLU A 84 23.44 5.60 6.36
N ASN A 85 23.51 4.37 5.86
CA ASN A 85 24.50 3.40 6.28
C ASN A 85 25.71 3.52 5.35
#